data_AF-A0A353D5V0-F1
#
_entry.id   AF-A0A353D5V0-F1
#
_cell.length_a   1.000
_cell.length_b   1.000
_cell.length_c   1.000
_cell.angle_alpha   90.00
_cell.angle_beta   90.00
_cell.angle_gamma   90.00
#
_symmetry.space_group_name_H-M   'P 1'
#
loop_
_entity.id
_entity.type
_entity.pdbx_description
1 polymer ?
#
loop_
_entity_poly.entity_id
_entity_poly.type
_entity_poly.pdbx_seq_one_letter_code
_entity_poly.pdbx_strand_id
1 'polypeptide(L)'
;TGLVFAVYMSGYGRAIANGGRYDDIGKEFGRARPATGFSLDLREVSKQATIAMDESEMICAPYEEDEALMNTVRALRESGRQVVFCYEDDQADMSRNGASRLVKQDNDTWVIESQG
;
A
#
# COMPACT_ATOMS: atom_id res chain seq x y z
N THR A 1 31.01 10.91 17.06
CA THR A 1 31.63 11.23 18.35
C THR A 1 30.53 11.21 19.41
N GLY A 2 30.43 10.13 20.21
CA GLY A 2 29.48 10.07 21.33
C GLY A 2 28.63 8.80 21.38
N LEU A 3 27.51 8.88 22.11
CA LEU A 3 26.60 7.76 22.37
C LEU A 3 26.07 7.12 21.09
N VAL A 4 26.03 5.79 21.07
CA VAL A 4 25.42 4.97 20.01
C VAL A 4 24.41 4.01 20.62
N PHE A 5 23.41 3.60 19.83
CA PHE A 5 22.41 2.62 20.22
C PHE A 5 22.00 1.74 19.03
N ALA A 6 21.47 0.56 19.36
CA ALA A 6 20.92 -0.39 18.40
C ALA A 6 19.58 -0.93 18.92
N VAL A 7 18.65 -1.19 18.00
CA VAL A 7 17.33 -1.74 18.30
C VAL A 7 17.25 -3.15 17.75
N TYR A 8 16.82 -4.09 18.57
CA TYR A 8 16.66 -5.50 18.22
C TYR A 8 15.20 -5.90 18.39
N MET A 9 14.77 -6.85 17.56
CA MET A 9 13.45 -7.47 17.64
C MET A 9 13.61 -8.91 18.12
N SER A 10 12.66 -9.38 18.93
CA SER A 10 12.66 -10.78 19.41
C SER A 10 12.69 -11.74 18.22
N GLY A 11 13.52 -12.78 18.29
CA GLY A 11 13.66 -13.76 17.22
C GLY A 11 14.51 -13.31 16.02
N TYR A 12 15.05 -12.08 16.01
CA TYR A 12 15.89 -11.56 14.93
C TYR A 12 17.30 -11.20 15.41
N GLY A 13 18.31 -11.92 14.92
CA GLY A 13 19.70 -11.82 15.40
C GLY A 13 20.49 -10.60 14.92
N ARG A 14 19.87 -9.68 14.16
CA ARG A 14 20.48 -8.46 13.64
C ARG A 14 19.71 -7.24 14.14
N ALA A 15 20.41 -6.13 14.38
CA ALA A 15 19.76 -4.87 14.71
C ALA A 15 18.87 -4.40 13.55
N ILE A 16 17.61 -4.08 13.84
CA ILE A 16 16.67 -3.51 12.85
C ILE A 16 16.89 -2.00 12.69
N ALA A 17 17.43 -1.34 13.72
CA ALA A 17 17.78 0.08 13.68
C ALA A 17 19.11 0.33 14.39
N ASN A 18 19.86 1.31 13.90
CA ASN A 18 21.08 1.80 14.52
C ASN A 18 21.07 3.32 14.54
N GLY A 19 21.55 3.92 15.62
CA GLY A 19 21.60 5.36 15.76
C GLY A 19 22.66 5.83 16.74
N GLY A 20 22.78 7.14 16.86
CA GLY A 20 23.75 7.77 17.75
C GLY A 20 24.13 9.18 17.33
N ARG A 21 25.12 9.73 18.06
CA ARG A 21 25.71 11.04 17.80
C ARG A 21 26.79 11.00 16.72
N TYR A 22 26.69 11.91 15.75
CA TYR A 22 27.59 12.03 14.60
C TYR A 22 27.96 13.49 14.29
N ASP A 23 28.37 14.23 15.31
CA ASP A 23 28.67 15.68 15.28
C ASP A 23 29.67 16.11 14.18
N ASP A 24 30.50 15.21 13.68
CA ASP A 24 31.58 15.52 12.73
C ASP A 24 31.22 15.36 11.25
N ILE A 25 30.06 14.76 10.90
CA ILE A 25 29.67 14.57 9.49
C ILE A 25 29.55 15.92 8.75
N GLY A 26 29.12 16.99 9.43
CA GLY A 26 29.02 18.33 8.85
C GLY A 26 30.37 18.98 8.53
N LYS A 27 31.48 18.44 9.03
CA LYS A 27 32.83 19.01 8.81
C LYS A 27 33.23 18.95 7.33
N GLU A 28 32.84 17.88 6.62
CA GLU A 28 33.07 17.72 5.18
C GLU A 28 32.27 18.74 4.35
N PHE A 29 31.21 19.31 4.91
CA PHE A 29 30.34 20.31 4.28
C PHE A 29 30.59 21.74 4.78
N GLY A 30 31.75 21.99 5.40
CA GLY A 30 32.22 23.34 5.77
C GLY A 30 31.80 23.84 7.15
N ARG A 31 31.05 23.05 7.94
CA ARG A 31 30.71 23.43 9.32
C ARG A 31 30.37 22.21 10.19
N ALA A 32 31.23 21.91 11.17
CA ALA A 32 30.89 20.96 12.22
C ALA A 32 29.74 21.52 13.09
N ARG A 33 28.71 20.70 13.34
CA ARG A 33 27.57 21.01 14.22
C ARG A 33 27.12 19.73 14.91
N PRO A 34 26.70 19.79 16.18
CA PRO A 34 26.16 18.63 16.87
C PRO A 34 25.01 17.99 16.10
N ALA A 35 25.01 16.66 15.97
CA ALA A 35 24.04 15.90 15.20
C ALA A 35 23.78 14.51 15.82
N THR A 36 22.53 14.07 15.76
CA THR A 36 22.10 12.74 16.22
C THR A 36 20.96 12.24 15.34
N GLY A 37 20.76 10.93 15.28
CA GLY A 37 19.73 10.31 14.45
C GLY A 37 19.85 8.80 14.44
N PHE A 38 19.03 8.16 13.60
CA PHE A 38 19.03 6.72 13.42
C PHE A 38 18.64 6.34 11.98
N SER A 39 18.87 5.08 11.65
CA SER A 39 18.40 4.41 10.45
C SER A 39 17.65 3.14 10.84
N LEU A 40 16.69 2.71 10.01
CA LEU A 40 15.82 1.56 10.26
C LEU A 40 15.67 0.77 8.96
N ASP A 41 15.83 -0.56 8.99
CA ASP A 41 15.56 -1.43 7.84
C ASP A 41 14.06 -1.74 7.74
N LEU A 42 13.36 -1.01 6.87
CA LEU A 42 11.93 -1.18 6.65
C LEU A 42 11.55 -2.57 6.11
N ARG A 43 12.47 -3.29 5.43
CA ARG A 43 12.18 -4.64 4.95
C ARG A 43 12.09 -5.63 6.09
N GLU A 44 13.00 -5.51 7.06
CA GLU A 44 12.99 -6.38 8.24
C GLU A 44 11.81 -6.07 9.15
N VAL A 45 11.44 -4.79 9.27
CA VAL A 45 10.21 -4.39 9.97
C VAL A 45 8.98 -4.96 9.25
N SER A 46 8.89 -4.81 7.92
CA SER A 46 7.76 -5.27 7.13
C SER A 46 7.53 -6.77 7.19
N LYS A 47 8.59 -7.60 7.27
CA LYS A 47 8.46 -9.06 7.38
C LYS A 47 7.83 -9.51 8.68
N GLN A 48 7.98 -8.72 9.74
CA GLN A 48 7.54 -9.06 11.11
C GLN A 48 6.29 -8.29 11.52
N ALA A 49 5.93 -7.25 10.77
CA ALA A 49 4.73 -6.46 11.01
C ALA A 49 3.49 -7.29 10.64
N THR A 50 2.70 -7.67 11.65
CA THR A 50 1.33 -8.11 11.42
C THR A 50 0.47 -6.88 11.20
N ILE A 51 0.24 -6.54 9.94
CA ILE A 51 -0.71 -5.49 9.56
C ILE A 51 -2.04 -6.19 9.33
N ALA A 52 -3.07 -5.79 10.08
CA ALA A 52 -4.44 -6.18 9.75
C ALA A 52 -4.75 -5.56 8.38
N MET A 53 -4.69 -6.37 7.33
CA MET A 53 -5.19 -5.99 6.04
C MET A 53 -6.69 -6.22 6.07
N ASP A 54 -7.46 -5.15 5.89
CA ASP A 54 -8.86 -5.32 5.56
C ASP A 54 -8.89 -6.05 4.21
N GLU A 55 -9.61 -7.17 4.14
CA GLU A 55 -9.84 -7.86 2.87
C GLU A 55 -10.77 -6.99 2.03
N SER A 56 -10.19 -5.96 1.42
CA SER A 56 -10.90 -5.06 0.53
C SER A 56 -11.29 -5.84 -0.72
N GLU A 57 -12.58 -6.10 -0.85
CA GLU A 57 -13.17 -6.79 -1.99
C GLU A 57 -12.69 -6.13 -3.30
N MET A 58 -12.07 -6.95 -4.15
CA MET A 58 -11.64 -6.53 -5.47
C MET A 58 -12.83 -6.46 -6.41
N ILE A 59 -12.95 -5.36 -7.13
CA ILE A 59 -14.01 -5.09 -8.10
C ILE A 59 -13.40 -4.93 -9.49
N CYS A 60 -13.91 -5.70 -10.42
CA CYS A 60 -13.52 -5.70 -11.81
C CYS A 60 -14.51 -4.83 -12.62
N ALA A 61 -14.05 -3.69 -13.11
CA ALA A 61 -14.82 -2.76 -13.92
C ALA A 61 -14.49 -2.93 -15.41
N PRO A 62 -15.47 -2.79 -16.32
CA PRO A 62 -15.20 -2.78 -17.75
C PRO A 62 -14.52 -1.48 -18.15
N TYR A 63 -13.85 -1.49 -19.30
CA TYR A 63 -13.29 -0.30 -19.91
C TYR A 63 -14.28 0.29 -20.93
N GLU A 64 -14.98 1.35 -20.53
CA GLU A 64 -15.94 2.07 -21.37
C GLU A 64 -15.78 3.59 -21.21
N GLU A 65 -16.02 4.36 -22.27
CA GLU A 65 -16.08 5.82 -22.21
C GLU A 65 -17.44 6.28 -21.64
N ASP A 66 -17.61 6.12 -20.33
CA ASP A 66 -18.84 6.45 -19.60
C ASP A 66 -18.50 7.30 -18.33
N GLU A 67 -19.12 8.47 -18.22
CA GLU A 67 -18.91 9.37 -17.07
C GLU A 67 -19.48 8.80 -15.76
N ALA A 68 -20.64 8.15 -15.82
CA ALA A 68 -21.27 7.49 -14.67
C ALA A 68 -20.42 6.30 -14.18
N LEU A 69 -19.77 5.59 -15.09
CA LEU A 69 -18.79 4.55 -14.76
C LEU A 69 -17.63 5.15 -13.97
N MET A 70 -17.00 6.19 -14.51
CA MET A 70 -15.84 6.82 -13.87
C MET A 70 -16.17 7.43 -12.51
N ASN A 71 -17.36 8.00 -12.34
CA ASN A 71 -17.83 8.52 -11.05
C ASN A 71 -18.04 7.38 -10.04
N THR A 72 -18.63 6.26 -10.46
CA THR A 72 -18.79 5.07 -9.62
C THR A 72 -17.44 4.49 -9.21
N VAL A 73 -16.49 4.36 -10.14
CA VAL A 73 -15.13 3.87 -9.86
C VAL A 73 -14.41 4.76 -8.84
N ARG A 74 -14.54 6.09 -8.95
CA ARG A 74 -13.97 7.02 -7.97
C ARG A 74 -14.59 6.83 -6.59
N ALA A 75 -15.92 6.81 -6.50
CA ALA A 75 -16.62 6.65 -5.23
C ALA A 75 -16.25 5.33 -4.52
N LEU A 76 -16.10 4.24 -5.28
CA LEU A 76 -15.69 2.94 -4.74
C LEU A 76 -14.24 2.96 -4.22
N ARG A 77 -13.33 3.62 -4.94
CA ARG A 77 -11.93 3.78 -4.48
C ARG A 77 -11.84 4.67 -3.24
N GLU A 78 -12.63 5.74 -3.18
CA GLU A 78 -12.73 6.62 -2.00
C GLU A 78 -13.30 5.89 -0.79
N SER A 79 -14.17 4.90 -0.99
CA SER A 79 -14.66 4.03 0.09
C SER A 79 -13.66 2.94 0.51
N GLY A 80 -12.44 2.95 -0.02
CA GLY A 80 -11.39 1.98 0.31
C GLY A 80 -11.44 0.66 -0.48
N ARG A 81 -12.29 0.56 -1.52
CA ARG A 81 -12.42 -0.65 -2.35
C ARG A 81 -11.39 -0.66 -3.48
N GLN A 82 -10.92 -1.85 -3.83
CA GLN A 82 -9.94 -2.01 -4.90
C GLN A 82 -10.67 -2.21 -6.23
N VAL A 83 -10.66 -1.20 -7.10
CA VAL A 83 -11.28 -1.28 -8.44
C VAL A 83 -10.22 -1.37 -9.53
N VAL A 84 -10.26 -2.44 -10.32
CA VAL A 84 -9.37 -2.72 -11.46
C VAL A 84 -10.17 -2.69 -12.75
N PHE A 85 -9.63 -2.09 -13.81
CA PHE A 85 -10.21 -2.20 -15.14
C PHE A 85 -9.76 -3.49 -15.79
N CYS A 86 -10.72 -4.28 -16.26
CA CYS A 86 -10.49 -5.62 -16.81
C CYS A 86 -10.93 -5.69 -18.27
N TYR A 87 -10.15 -6.36 -19.11
CA TYR A 87 -10.56 -6.72 -20.47
C TYR A 87 -11.54 -7.91 -20.44
N GLU A 88 -12.24 -8.17 -21.54
CA GLU A 88 -13.27 -9.23 -21.60
C GLU A 88 -12.75 -10.60 -21.15
N ASP A 89 -11.54 -10.97 -21.57
CA ASP A 89 -10.87 -12.21 -21.15
C ASP A 89 -10.52 -12.20 -19.65
N ASP A 90 -10.13 -11.04 -19.11
CA ASP A 90 -9.78 -10.89 -17.69
C ASP A 90 -11.04 -10.94 -16.80
N GLN A 91 -12.19 -10.48 -17.29
CA GLN A 91 -13.42 -10.41 -16.49
C GLN A 91 -13.92 -11.81 -16.09
N ALA A 92 -13.75 -12.80 -16.96
CA ALA A 92 -14.12 -14.19 -16.67
C ALA A 92 -13.15 -14.88 -15.70
N ASP A 93 -11.86 -14.54 -15.76
CA ASP A 93 -10.85 -15.11 -14.86
C ASP A 93 -10.87 -14.45 -13.48
N MET A 94 -11.14 -13.14 -13.42
CA MET A 94 -11.28 -12.39 -12.17
C MET A 94 -12.52 -12.82 -11.39
N SER A 95 -13.65 -13.08 -12.08
CA SER A 95 -14.85 -13.60 -11.43
C SER A 95 -14.62 -15.00 -10.82
N ARG A 96 -13.82 -15.85 -11.47
CA ARG A 96 -13.43 -17.17 -10.93
C ARG A 96 -12.57 -17.08 -9.67
N ASN A 97 -11.87 -15.96 -9.48
CA ASN A 97 -11.05 -15.70 -8.29
C ASN A 97 -11.83 -14.98 -7.18
N GLY A 98 -13.16 -14.87 -7.29
CA GLY A 98 -14.02 -14.26 -6.27
C GLY A 98 -14.07 -12.73 -6.32
N ALA A 99 -13.58 -12.10 -7.38
CA ALA A 99 -13.74 -10.66 -7.57
C ALA A 99 -15.17 -10.34 -8.03
N SER A 100 -15.76 -9.30 -7.45
CA SER A 100 -17.06 -8.77 -7.87
C SER A 100 -16.94 -7.98 -9.16
N ARG A 101 -18.02 -7.89 -9.94
CA ARG A 101 -18.02 -7.18 -11.23
C ARG A 101 -18.83 -5.90 -11.13
N LEU A 102 -18.38 -4.86 -11.81
CA LEU A 102 -19.18 -3.66 -12.02
C LEU A 102 -19.96 -3.82 -13.33
N VAL A 103 -21.29 -3.80 -13.25
CA VAL A 103 -22.18 -4.02 -14.39
C VAL A 103 -23.14 -2.84 -14.57
N LYS A 104 -23.45 -2.51 -15.82
CA LYS A 104 -24.37 -1.44 -16.19
C LYS A 104 -25.81 -1.95 -16.16
N GLN A 105 -26.70 -1.21 -15.49
CA GLN A 105 -28.15 -1.48 -15.48
C GLN A 105 -28.91 -0.63 -16.52
N ASP A 106 -30.16 -1.01 -16.80
CA ASP A 106 -31.04 -0.36 -17.79
C ASP A 106 -31.28 1.14 -17.56
N ASN A 107 -31.02 1.65 -16.35
CA ASN A 107 -31.17 3.05 -15.96
C ASN A 107 -29.86 3.86 -16.07
N ASP A 108 -28.85 3.37 -16.79
CA ASP A 108 -27.53 4.00 -16.95
C ASP A 108 -26.74 4.10 -15.62
N THR A 109 -27.09 3.28 -14.63
CA THR A 109 -26.34 3.19 -13.36
C THR A 109 -25.44 1.97 -13.30
N TRP A 110 -24.34 2.11 -12.58
CA TRP A 110 -23.32 1.07 -12.41
C TRP A 110 -23.46 0.46 -11.02
N VAL A 111 -23.66 -0.86 -10.97
CA VAL A 111 -23.87 -1.61 -9.73
C VAL A 111 -22.88 -2.76 -9.62
N ILE A 112 -22.67 -3.22 -8.39
CA ILE A 112 -21.77 -4.32 -8.10
C ILE A 112 -22.56 -5.62 -8.10
N GLU A 113 -22.12 -6.54 -8.93
CA GLU A 113 -22.56 -7.91 -8.97
C GLU A 113 -21.53 -8.77 -8.22
N SER A 114 -21.90 -9.18 -7.01
CA SER A 114 -21.08 -10.11 -6.21
C SER A 114 -21.21 -11.53 -6.75
N GLN A 115 -20.09 -12.24 -6.86
CA GLN A 115 -20.09 -13.69 -7.07
C GLN A 115 -20.49 -14.37 -5.76
N GLY A 116 -21.54 -15.19 -5.80
CA GLY A 116 -22.01 -15.98 -4.65
C GLY A 116 -21.16 -17.22 -4.36
#